data_AF-A0A947C660-F1
#
_entry.id   AF-A0A947C660-F1
#
_cell.length_a   1.000
_cell.length_b   1.000
_cell.length_c   1.000
_cell.angle_alpha   90.00
_cell.angle_beta   90.00
_cell.angle_gamma   90.00
#
_symmetry.space_group_name_H-M   'P 1'
#
loop_
_entity.id
_entity.type
_entity.pdbx_description
1 polymer ?
#
loop_
_entity_poly.entity_id
_entity_poly.type
_entity_poly.pdbx_seq_one_letter_code
_entity_poly.pdbx_strand_id
1 'polypeptide(L)' 'MTGPAAKVFEGGCHCGAVWFVVTVRSRHVVECNCSMCAKKGFLHLIVPEGDFELLRGADALTT' A
#
# COMPACT_ATOMS: atom_id res chain seq x y z
N MET A 1 17.59 14.10 -15.23
CA MET A 1 16.48 13.98 -14.25
C MET A 1 16.29 12.51 -13.92
N THR A 2 17.13 11.93 -13.07
CA THR A 2 16.95 10.55 -12.59
C THR A 2 16.03 10.61 -11.38
N GLY A 3 14.75 10.28 -11.58
CA GLY A 3 13.82 10.06 -10.46
C GLY A 3 14.35 8.96 -9.53
N PRO A 4 13.83 8.84 -8.29
CA PRO A 4 14.29 7.82 -7.38
C PRO A 4 14.11 6.43 -8.00
N ALA A 5 15.10 5.55 -7.80
CA ALA A 5 15.03 4.19 -8.33
C ALA A 5 13.81 3.46 -7.76
N ALA A 6 13.02 2.84 -8.66
CA ALA A 6 11.89 2.02 -8.28
C ALA A 6 12.37 0.83 -7.45
N LYS A 7 11.69 0.54 -6.34
CA LYS A 7 11.97 -0.62 -5.50
C LYS A 7 10.69 -1.39 -5.20
N VAL A 8 10.75 -2.70 -5.37
CA VAL A 8 9.65 -3.61 -5.03
C VAL A 8 9.69 -3.94 -3.54
N PHE A 9 8.52 -3.94 -2.91
CA PHE A 9 8.31 -4.37 -1.53
C PHE A 9 7.15 -5.35 -1.46
N GLU A 10 7.22 -6.29 -0.53
CA GLU A 10 6.12 -7.17 -0.17
C GLU A 10 5.37 -6.62 1.04
N GLY A 11 4.06 -6.87 1.08
CA GLY A 11 3.19 -6.50 2.19
C GLY A 11 2.02 -7.47 2.34
N GLY A 12 1.35 -7.41 3.49
CA GLY A 12 0.21 -8.28 3.78
C GLY A 12 -0.60 -7.86 4.99
N CYS A 13 -1.74 -8.52 5.20
CA CYS A 13 -2.53 -8.30 6.43
C CYS A 13 -1.81 -8.87 7.65
N HIS A 14 -2.13 -8.34 8.82
CA HIS A 14 -1.69 -8.88 10.12
C HIS A 14 -1.96 -10.38 10.26
N CYS A 15 -3.07 -10.85 9.70
CA CYS A 15 -3.50 -12.24 9.69
C CYS A 15 -2.71 -13.17 8.74
N GLY A 16 -1.94 -12.63 7.80
CA GLY A 16 -1.28 -13.38 6.72
C GLY A 16 -2.19 -13.89 5.59
N ALA A 17 -3.52 -13.76 5.69
CA ALA A 17 -4.48 -14.17 4.65
C ALA A 17 -4.30 -13.39 3.32
N VAL A 18 -3.92 -12.11 3.40
CA VAL A 18 -3.70 -11.23 2.25
C VAL A 18 -2.21 -10.99 2.06
N TRP A 19 -1.71 -11.12 0.83
CA TRP A 19 -0.33 -10.79 0.44
C TRP A 19 -0.31 -10.04 -0.89
N PHE A 20 0.55 -9.04 -1.01
CA PHE A 20 0.68 -8.20 -2.20
C PHE A 20 2.12 -7.72 -2.39
N VAL A 21 2.42 -7.26 -3.60
CA VAL A 21 3.66 -6.53 -3.92
C VAL A 21 3.33 -5.11 -4.37
N VAL A 22 4.22 -4.18 -4.03
CA VAL A 22 4.15 -2.79 -4.46
C VAL A 22 5.48 -2.32 -5.02
N THR A 23 5.43 -1.63 -6.15
CA THR A 23 6.55 -0.91 -6.74
C THR A 23 6.55 0.52 -6.22
N VAL A 24 7.55 0.87 -5.42
CA VAL A 24 7.66 2.17 -4.78
C VAL A 24 8.72 3.02 -5.49
N ARG A 25 8.27 4.12 -6.08
CA ARG A 25 9.13 5.10 -6.79
C ARG A 25 9.40 6.37 -5.97
N SER A 26 8.62 6.61 -4.92
CA SER A 26 8.76 7.74 -4.00
C SER A 26 8.32 7.29 -2.61
N ARG A 27 8.98 7.79 -1.56
CA ARG A 27 8.60 7.54 -0.16
C ARG A 27 7.78 8.67 0.45
N HIS A 28 7.13 9.46 -0.39
CA HIS A 28 6.21 10.50 0.08
C HIS A 28 4.94 9.85 0.63
N VAL A 29 4.67 10.08 1.91
CA VAL A 29 3.49 9.56 2.60
C VAL A 29 2.46 10.67 2.81
N VAL A 30 1.19 10.29 2.81
CA VAL A 30 0.06 11.18 3.09
C VAL A 30 -0.56 10.78 4.42
N GLU A 31 -0.58 11.73 5.34
CA GLU A 31 -1.35 11.63 6.58
C GLU A 31 -2.71 12.31 6.36
N CYS A 32 -3.76 11.51 6.17
CA CYS A 32 -5.10 12.04 5.92
C CYS A 32 -5.80 12.36 7.24
N ASN A 33 -6.40 13.55 7.33
CA ASN A 33 -7.06 14.06 8.53
C ASN A 33 -8.56 13.70 8.62
N CYS A 34 -9.09 12.88 7.71
CA CYS A 34 -10.49 12.46 7.82
C CYS A 34 -10.69 11.57 9.06
N SER A 35 -11.90 11.56 9.61
CA SER A 35 -12.21 10.88 10.87
C SER A 35 -11.88 9.38 10.86
N MET A 36 -11.98 8.72 9.70
CA MET A 36 -11.69 7.30 9.55
C MET A 36 -10.18 7.02 9.56
N CYS A 37 -9.39 7.78 8.78
CA CYS A 37 -7.95 7.60 8.69
C CYS A 37 -7.26 8.00 9.99
N ALA A 38 -7.68 9.11 10.60
CA ALA A 38 -7.15 9.57 11.88
C ALA A 38 -7.39 8.53 13.00
N LYS A 39 -8.59 7.93 13.08
CA LYS A 39 -8.89 6.88 14.07
C LYS A 39 -8.11 5.58 13.83
N LYS A 40 -7.86 5.22 12.56
CA LYS A 40 -7.09 4.02 12.20
C LYS A 40 -5.58 4.23 12.30
N GLY A 41 -5.10 5.48 12.29
CA GLY A 41 -3.68 5.82 12.35
C GLY A 41 -2.92 5.49 11.06
N PHE A 42 -3.57 5.62 9.90
CA PHE A 42 -2.95 5.27 8.61
C PHE A 42 -1.98 6.35 8.10
N LEU A 43 -0.79 5.90 7.69
CA LEU A 43 0.11 6.65 6.81
C LEU A 43 0.00 6.06 5.41
N HIS A 44 -0.55 6.81 4.47
CA HIS A 44 -0.82 6.32 3.13
C HIS A 44 0.41 6.49 2.23
N LEU A 45 0.93 5.38 1.71
CA LEU A 45 1.84 5.38 0.57
C LEU A 45 1.02 5.05 -0.69
N ILE A 46 0.71 6.07 -1.48
CA ILE A 46 -0.13 5.93 -2.68
C ILE A 46 0.77 5.62 -3.87
N VAL A 47 0.47 4.53 -4.58
CA VAL A 47 1.14 4.11 -5.81
C VAL A 47 0.14 4.05 -6.97
N PRO A 48 0.57 4.19 -8.23
CA PRO A 48 -0.27 3.90 -9.40
C PRO A 48 -0.81 2.47 -9.38
N GLU A 49 -1.95 2.22 -10.01
CA GLU A 49 -2.56 0.88 -10.10
C GLU A 49 -1.59 -0.16 -10.67
N GLY A 50 -0.88 0.16 -11.76
CA GLY A 50 0.10 -0.75 -12.37
C GLY A 50 1.36 -1.02 -11.53
N ASP A 51 1.53 -0.33 -10.40
CA ASP A 51 2.61 -0.54 -9.45
C ASP A 51 2.12 -1.35 -8.21
N PHE A 52 0.89 -1.89 -8.21
CA PHE A 52 0.33 -2.77 -7.18
C PHE A 52 -0.11 -4.11 -7.78
N GLU A 53 0.19 -5.21 -7.09
CA GLU A 53 -0.31 -6.54 -7.46
C GLU A 53 -0.72 -7.32 -6.21
N LEU A 54 -1.96 -7.81 -6.19
CA LEU A 54 -2.47 -8.70 -5.15
C LEU A 54 -2.04 -10.14 -5.48
N LEU A 55 -1.25 -10.76 -4.60
CA LEU A 55 -0.74 -12.11 -4.79
C LEU A 55 -1.69 -13.20 -4.24
N ARG A 56 -2.38 -12.92 -3.13
CA ARG A 56 -3.40 -13.83 -2.54
C ARG A 56 -4.37 -13.13 -1.60
N GLY A 57 -5.49 -13.80 -1.31
CA GLY A 57 -6.46 -13.40 -0.28
C GLY A 57 -7.58 -12.48 -0.77
N ALA A 58 -7.89 -12.50 -2.07
CA ALA A 58 -8.98 -11.70 -2.65
C ALA A 58 -10.34 -12.02 -2.01
N ASP A 59 -10.56 -13.28 -1.64
CA ASP A 59 -11.73 -13.81 -0.93
C ASP A 59 -11.81 -13.36 0.53
N ALA A 60 -10.71 -12.89 1.12
CA ALA A 60 -10.64 -12.39 2.50
C ALA A 60 -10.83 -10.86 2.60
N LEU A 61 -11.05 -10.16 1.49
CA LEU A 61 -11.28 -8.70 1.46
C LEU A 61 -12.78 -8.37 1.59
N THR A 62 -13.07 -7.27 2.28
CA THR A 62 -14.42 -6.69 2.41
C THR A 62 -14.37 -5.19 2.15
N THR A 63 -15.48 -4.64 1.65
CA THR A 63 -15.68 -3.19 1.40
C THR A 63 -16.35 -2.49 2.56
#